data_AF-A0A8J3Y237-F1
#
_entry.id   AF-A0A8J3Y237-F1
#
_cell.length_a   1.000
_cell.length_b   1.000
_cell.length_c   1.000
_cell.angle_alpha   90.00
_cell.angle_beta   90.00
_cell.angle_gamma   90.00
#
_symmetry.space_group_name_H-M   'P 1'
#
loop_
_entity.id
_entity.type
_entity.pdbx_description
1 polymer ?
#
loop_
_entity_poly.entity_id
_entity_poly.type
_entity_poly.pdbx_seq_one_letter_code
_entity_poly.pdbx_strand_id
1 'polypeptide(L)'
;MPSRADGGPLTAVSAGERGLRYIADLTVRDAEAVTLVEPAEGGWTVHVEIVEDRRVPSSGDILAIYEAELDEEGDLLSYRRLRRYRRGTSEPGEGSR
;
A
#
# COMPACT_ATOMS: atom_id res chain seq x y z
N MET A 1 -13.81 13.51 -23.22
CA MET A 1 -14.31 12.12 -23.29
C MET A 1 -14.43 11.60 -21.86
N PRO A 2 -15.61 11.28 -21.33
CA PRO A 2 -15.67 10.53 -20.08
C PRO A 2 -15.21 9.09 -20.39
N SER A 3 -14.17 8.62 -19.70
CA SER A 3 -13.74 7.22 -19.78
C SER A 3 -14.90 6.34 -19.31
N ARG A 4 -15.13 5.28 -20.07
CA ARG A 4 -16.16 4.26 -19.85
C ARG A 4 -16.14 3.83 -18.40
N ALA A 5 -17.29 3.90 -17.73
CA ALA A 5 -17.48 3.48 -16.34
C ALA A 5 -16.69 2.19 -16.04
N ASP A 6 -15.82 2.26 -15.03
CA ASP A 6 -15.09 1.19 -14.38
C ASP A 6 -16.07 0.18 -13.75
N GLY A 7 -16.78 -0.59 -14.59
CA GLY A 7 -17.68 -1.67 -14.18
C GLY A 7 -17.10 -3.06 -14.45
N GLY A 8 -15.78 -3.15 -14.65
CA GLY A 8 -15.06 -4.42 -14.74
C GLY A 8 -14.64 -4.91 -13.35
N PRO A 9 -14.39 -6.22 -13.18
CA PRO A 9 -13.85 -6.75 -11.92
C PRO A 9 -12.57 -6.01 -11.54
N LEU A 10 -12.38 -5.76 -10.24
CA LEU A 10 -11.23 -5.03 -9.74
C LEU A 10 -9.93 -5.71 -10.21
N THR A 11 -9.11 -4.95 -10.93
CA THR A 11 -7.79 -5.41 -11.37
C THR A 11 -6.74 -5.15 -10.28
N ALA A 12 -5.61 -5.84 -10.34
CA ALA A 12 -4.47 -5.57 -9.46
C ALA A 12 -4.04 -4.09 -9.47
N VAL A 13 -4.06 -3.44 -10.65
CA VAL A 13 -3.69 -2.02 -10.77
C VAL A 13 -4.67 -1.15 -9.98
N SER A 14 -5.98 -1.31 -10.25
CA SER A 14 -7.01 -0.55 -9.55
C SER A 14 -7.09 -0.87 -8.05
N ALA A 15 -6.80 -2.10 -7.64
CA ALA A 15 -6.70 -2.50 -6.24
C ALA A 15 -5.55 -1.76 -5.55
N GLY A 16 -4.35 -1.78 -6.16
CA GLY A 16 -3.18 -1.05 -5.67
C GLY A 16 -3.42 0.46 -5.53
N GLU A 17 -4.04 1.08 -6.54
CA GLU A 17 -4.39 2.51 -6.51
C GLU A 17 -5.38 2.86 -5.39
N ARG A 18 -6.39 2.00 -5.16
CA ARG A 18 -7.37 2.18 -4.08
C ARG A 18 -6.71 2.00 -2.71
N GLY A 19 -5.93 0.92 -2.53
CA GLY A 19 -5.20 0.65 -1.29
C GLY A 19 -4.25 1.79 -0.93
N LEU A 20 -3.47 2.29 -1.89
CA LEU A 20 -2.60 3.45 -1.70
C LEU A 20 -3.37 4.68 -1.20
N ARG A 21 -4.50 5.00 -1.84
CA ARG A 21 -5.33 6.15 -1.46
C ARG A 21 -5.88 5.99 -0.04
N TYR A 22 -6.46 4.84 0.29
CA TYR A 22 -7.02 4.61 1.61
C TYR A 22 -5.96 4.72 2.72
N ILE A 23 -4.78 4.13 2.54
CA ILE A 23 -3.72 4.21 3.54
C ILE A 23 -3.21 5.65 3.68
N ALA A 24 -2.99 6.37 2.59
CA ALA A 24 -2.56 7.77 2.63
C ALA A 24 -3.58 8.65 3.39
N ASP A 25 -4.87 8.46 3.12
CA ASP A 25 -5.96 9.19 3.76
C ASP A 25 -6.07 8.87 5.26
N LEU A 26 -6.00 7.58 5.64
CA LEU A 26 -6.13 7.14 7.04
C LEU A 26 -4.92 7.50 7.90
N THR A 27 -3.72 7.46 7.33
CA THR A 27 -2.49 7.80 8.04
C THR A 27 -2.24 9.31 8.07
N VAL A 28 -2.87 10.06 7.17
CA VAL A 28 -2.61 11.49 6.94
C VAL A 28 -1.11 11.71 6.69
N ARG A 29 -0.53 10.86 5.82
CA ARG A 29 0.90 10.85 5.48
C ARG A 29 1.07 10.64 3.98
N ASP A 30 2.24 11.04 3.50
CA ASP A 30 2.64 10.79 2.13
C ASP A 30 2.97 9.29 1.93
N ALA A 31 2.29 8.68 0.97
CA ALA A 31 2.66 7.38 0.45
C ALA A 31 3.89 7.50 -0.47
N GLU A 32 4.81 6.57 -0.31
CA GLU A 32 6.01 6.47 -1.11
C GLU A 32 5.80 5.56 -2.32
N ALA A 33 5.30 4.35 -2.07
CA ALA A 33 5.08 3.35 -3.11
C ALA A 33 4.05 2.30 -2.69
N VAL A 34 3.46 1.63 -3.69
CA VAL A 34 2.83 0.32 -3.50
C VAL A 34 3.92 -0.73 -3.64
N THR A 35 4.09 -1.57 -2.63
CA THR A 35 5.16 -2.59 -2.59
C THR A 35 4.65 -4.00 -2.90
N LEU A 36 3.36 -4.27 -2.72
CA LEU A 36 2.72 -5.54 -3.04
C LEU A 36 1.25 -5.32 -3.42
N VAL A 37 0.78 -6.08 -4.41
CA VAL A 37 -0.64 -6.25 -4.72
C VAL A 37 -0.87 -7.69 -5.11
N GLU A 38 -1.72 -8.40 -4.36
CA GLU A 38 -2.03 -9.80 -4.63
C GLU A 38 -3.52 -10.11 -4.37
N PRO A 39 -4.11 -11.06 -5.11
CA PRO A 39 -5.46 -11.53 -4.82
C PRO A 39 -5.50 -12.24 -3.47
N ALA A 40 -6.56 -12.03 -2.71
CA ALA A 40 -6.84 -12.67 -1.44
C ALA A 40 -8.22 -13.33 -1.46
N GLU A 41 -8.58 -14.06 -0.40
CA GLU A 41 -9.91 -14.66 -0.29
C GLU A 41 -10.97 -13.55 -0.18
N GLY A 42 -11.77 -13.38 -1.24
CA GLY A 42 -12.81 -12.35 -1.29
C GLY A 42 -12.32 -10.93 -1.61
N GLY A 43 -11.15 -10.78 -2.23
CA GLY A 43 -10.68 -9.46 -2.69
C GLY A 43 -9.18 -9.37 -2.92
N TRP A 44 -8.55 -8.36 -2.31
CA TRP A 44 -7.14 -8.01 -2.57
C TRP A 44 -6.41 -7.59 -1.30
N THR A 45 -5.14 -7.99 -1.22
CA THR A 45 -4.18 -7.45 -0.25
C THR A 45 -3.25 -6.49 -0.96
N VAL A 46 -3.08 -5.30 -0.38
CA VAL A 46 -2.19 -4.24 -0.90
C VAL A 46 -1.24 -3.80 0.21
N HIS A 47 0.06 -3.79 -0.08
CA HIS A 47 1.04 -3.18 0.82
C HIS A 47 1.47 -1.81 0.30
N VAL A 48 1.45 -0.83 1.19
CA VAL A 48 1.78 0.57 0.91
C VAL A 48 2.89 0.99 1.85
N GLU A 49 3.98 1.51 1.28
CA GLU A 49 5.07 2.12 2.02
C GLU A 49 4.73 3.60 2.29
N ILE A 50 4.80 4.00 3.55
CA ILE A 50 4.47 5.35 4.05
C ILE A 50 5.69 5.96 4.74
N VAL A 51 5.93 7.26 4.51
CA VAL A 51 6.91 8.02 5.29
C VAL A 51 6.27 8.52 6.59
N GLU A 52 6.60 7.91 7.73
CA GLU A 52 6.04 8.32 9.03
C GLU A 52 6.76 9.53 9.66
N ASP A 53 8.09 9.62 9.46
CA ASP A 53 8.97 10.65 10.04
C ASP A 53 9.98 11.09 8.97
N ARG A 54 9.87 12.33 8.50
CA ARG A 54 10.79 12.94 7.52
C ARG A 54 11.97 13.60 8.23
N ARG A 55 13.19 13.30 7.79
CA ARG A 55 14.44 13.81 8.36
C ARG A 55 15.39 14.38 7.30
N VAL A 56 16.37 15.16 7.75
CA VAL A 56 17.44 15.72 6.92
C VAL A 56 18.78 15.23 7.45
N PRO A 57 19.60 14.50 6.68
CA PRO A 57 19.33 14.03 5.30
C PRO A 57 18.24 12.94 5.26
N SER A 58 17.60 12.75 4.09
CA SER A 58 16.47 11.84 3.89
C SER A 58 16.77 10.37 4.21
N SER A 59 18.03 9.96 4.25
CA SER A 59 18.45 8.64 4.76
C SER A 59 18.07 8.41 6.23
N GLY A 60 17.72 9.47 6.96
CA GLY A 60 17.18 9.38 8.31
C GLY A 60 15.69 9.09 8.39
N ASP A 61 14.96 9.11 7.26
CA ASP A 61 13.50 8.92 7.25
C ASP A 61 13.11 7.58 7.86
N ILE A 62 11.96 7.57 8.55
CA ILE A 62 11.33 6.33 9.02
C ILE A 62 10.21 5.99 8.07
N LEU A 63 10.35 4.85 7.41
CA LEU A 63 9.37 4.24 6.53
C LEU A 63 8.59 3.17 7.29
N ALA A 64 7.34 2.96 6.88
CA ALA A 64 6.47 1.94 7.42
C ALA A 64 5.72 1.24 6.28
N ILE A 65 5.59 -0.08 6.35
CA ILE A 65 4.72 -0.84 5.45
C ILE A 65 3.37 -1.02 6.14
N TYR A 66 2.33 -0.60 5.46
CA TYR A 66 0.94 -0.83 5.83
C TYR A 66 0.32 -1.83 4.89
N GLU A 67 -0.46 -2.74 5.45
CA GLU A 67 -1.32 -3.64 4.70
C GLU A 67 -2.74 -3.08 4.70
N ALA A 68 -3.35 -3.08 3.52
CA ALA A 68 -4.77 -2.83 3.29
C ALA A 68 -5.41 -4.09 2.73
N GLU A 69 -6.50 -4.53 3.36
CA GLU A 69 -7.34 -5.60 2.85
C GLU A 69 -8.57 -4.96 2.21
N LEU A 70 -8.78 -5.25 0.93
CA LEU A 70 -9.88 -4.75 0.13
C LEU A 70 -10.82 -5.91 -0.25
N ASP A 71 -12.10 -5.64 -0.36
CA ASP A 71 -13.04 -6.60 -0.96
C ASP A 71 -12.98 -6.61 -2.50
N GLU A 72 -13.84 -7.42 -3.11
CA GLU A 72 -13.96 -7.57 -4.57
C GLU A 72 -14.36 -6.27 -5.29
N GLU A 73 -15.00 -5.33 -4.59
CA GLU A 73 -15.44 -4.02 -5.10
C GLU A 73 -14.36 -2.94 -4.90
N GLY A 74 -13.34 -3.25 -4.09
CA GLY A 74 -12.24 -2.37 -3.74
C GLY A 74 -12.57 -1.42 -2.60
N ASP A 75 -13.48 -1.81 -1.71
CA ASP A 75 -13.73 -1.13 -0.44
C ASP A 75 -12.78 -1.66 0.64
N LEU A 76 -12.33 -0.77 1.52
CA LEU A 76 -11.39 -1.13 2.58
C LEU A 76 -12.11 -1.90 3.69
N LEU A 77 -11.72 -3.15 3.89
CA LEU A 77 -12.21 -3.99 4.99
C LEU A 77 -11.40 -3.73 6.27
N SER A 78 -10.08 -3.60 6.12
CA SER A 78 -9.13 -3.65 7.22
C SER A 78 -7.81 -3.00 6.82
N TYR A 79 -7.09 -2.43 7.79
CA TYR A 79 -5.71 -2.02 7.59
C TYR A 79 -4.88 -2.18 8.85
N ARG A 80 -3.58 -2.43 8.69
CA ARG A 80 -2.61 -2.51 9.79
C ARG A 80 -1.21 -2.12 9.37
N ARG A 81 -0.40 -1.65 10.32
CA ARG A 81 1.04 -1.42 10.10
C ARG A 81 1.81 -2.72 10.34
N LEU A 82 2.46 -3.24 9.32
CA LEU A 82 3.23 -4.49 9.41
C LEU A 82 4.59 -4.28 10.07
N ARG A 83 5.34 -3.26 9.62
CA ARG A 83 6.70 -2.98 10.11
C ARG A 83 7.11 -1.54 9.91
N ARG A 84 8.22 -1.16 10.55
CA ARG A 84 8.89 0.13 10.39
C ARG A 84 10.39 -0.07 10.24
N TYR A 85 11.03 0.76 9.42
CA TYR A 85 12.47 0.73 9.21
C TYR A 85 12.99 2.11 8.81
N ARG A 86 14.31 2.28 8.86
CA ARG A 86 14.96 3.50 8.37
C ARG A 86 15.20 3.39 6.88
N ARG A 87 15.03 4.49 6.16
CA ARG A 87 15.38 4.58 4.73
C ARG A 87 16.85 4.20 4.53
N GLY A 88 17.12 3.27 3.61
CA GLY A 88 18.47 2.78 3.31
C GLY A 88 18.91 1.54 4.10
N THR A 89 18.06 1.00 4.99
CA THR A 89 18.23 -0.40 5.41
C THR A 89 17.83 -1.30 4.24
N SER A 90 18.82 -1.91 3.58
CA SER A 90 18.57 -2.96 2.58
C SER A 90 17.74 -4.07 3.21
N GLU A 91 16.56 -4.38 2.64
CA GLU A 91 15.80 -5.56 3.01
C GLU A 91 16.66 -6.81 2.75
N PRO A 92 16.79 -7.75 3.70
CA PRO A 92 17.10 -9.12 3.30
C PRO A 92 15.92 -9.57 2.43
N GLY A 93 16.16 -9.79 1.13
CA GLY A 93 15.12 -10.26 0.21
C GLY A 93 14.43 -11.48 0.80
N GLU A 94 13.11 -11.39 0.96
CA GLU A 94 12.27 -12.52 1.35
C GLU A 94 12.34 -13.56 0.24
N GLY A 95 13.20 -14.57 0.46
CA GLY A 95 13.18 -15.79 -0.31
C GLY A 95 11.82 -16.45 -0.13
N SER A 96 11.13 -16.66 -1.26
CA SER A 96 9.96 -17.50 -1.34
C SER A 96 10.19 -18.82 -0.58
N ARG A 97 9.26 -19.16 0.29
CA ARG A 97 9.09 -20.50 0.83
C ARG A 97 7.64 -20.90 0.75
#